data_AF-A0A6J0HTY8-F1
#
_entry.id   AF-A0A6J0HTY8-F1
#
_cell.length_a   1.000
_cell.length_b   1.000
_cell.length_c   1.000
_cell.angle_alpha   90.00
_cell.angle_beta   90.00
_cell.angle_gamma   90.00
#
_symmetry.space_group_name_H-M   'P 1'
#
loop_
_entity.id
_entity.type
_entity.pdbx_description
1 polymer ?
#
loop_
_entity_poly.entity_id
_entity_poly.type
_entity_poly.pdbx_seq_one_letter_code
_entity_poly.pdbx_strand_id
1 'polypeptide(L)'
;MSSRRSGAGVMAYGNHVYAVGGFDGNSCLQTVEAYNPIANAWRAVPSMLNPRSNFGIEVMDGLLFVVGGFNGFSTTMAAEWYEEDTNKWYNTHSMGITRGAVSCCVVPGLSNVMEYIARPHYYQHNTSMDILFSTSTRSSPL
;
A
#
# COMPACT_ATOMS: atom_id res chain seq x y z
N MET A 1 4.51 12.17 13.54
CA MET A 1 5.20 12.07 12.25
C MET A 1 6.50 12.85 12.38
N SER A 2 7.61 12.27 11.93
CA SER A 2 8.97 12.75 12.19
C SER A 2 9.61 13.48 11.00
N SER A 3 9.05 13.34 9.80
CA SER A 3 9.49 14.08 8.61
C SER A 3 8.34 14.80 7.92
N ARG A 4 8.66 15.89 7.21
CA ARG A 4 7.73 16.59 6.31
C ARG A 4 7.56 15.73 5.06
N ARG A 5 6.34 15.65 4.53
CA ARG A 5 6.02 14.81 3.36
C ARG A 5 5.01 15.52 2.46
N SER A 6 5.37 15.77 1.21
CA SER A 6 4.42 16.05 0.13
C SER A 6 4.34 14.85 -0.82
N GLY A 7 3.19 14.65 -1.48
CA GLY A 7 3.01 13.52 -2.39
C GLY A 7 3.16 12.14 -1.75
N ALA A 8 2.97 12.02 -0.43
CA ALA A 8 2.96 10.75 0.28
C ALA A 8 1.64 10.00 0.04
N GLY A 9 1.70 8.67 0.07
CA GLY A 9 0.51 7.82 0.16
C GLY A 9 0.06 7.73 1.62
N VAL A 10 -1.24 7.87 1.87
CA VAL A 10 -1.83 7.68 3.20
C VAL A 10 -2.94 6.63 3.12
N MET A 11 -2.91 5.64 4.01
CA MET A 11 -3.88 4.55 3.98
C MET A 11 -4.19 4.00 5.38
N ALA A 12 -5.46 3.66 5.62
CA ALA A 12 -5.85 2.90 6.81
C ALA A 12 -5.53 1.41 6.57
N TYR A 13 -4.73 0.83 7.47
CA TYR A 13 -4.27 -0.56 7.36
C TYR A 13 -3.94 -1.08 8.77
N GLY A 14 -4.28 -2.33 9.09
CA GLY A 14 -3.87 -2.93 10.37
C GLY A 14 -4.30 -2.18 11.64
N ASN A 15 -5.48 -1.53 11.65
CA ASN A 15 -5.92 -0.61 12.73
C ASN A 15 -5.05 0.64 12.96
N HIS A 16 -4.21 0.99 11.99
CA HIS A 16 -3.35 2.17 12.02
C HIS A 16 -3.55 3.02 10.76
N VAL A 17 -3.10 4.28 10.79
CA VAL A 17 -2.98 5.12 9.59
C VAL A 17 -1.53 5.13 9.16
N TYR A 18 -1.23 4.59 7.98
CA TYR A 18 0.10 4.54 7.41
C TYR A 18 0.34 5.77 6.55
N ALA A 19 1.46 6.46 6.77
CA ALA A 19 2.00 7.50 5.90
C ALA A 19 3.28 6.96 5.24
N VAL A 20 3.24 6.81 3.93
CA VAL A 20 4.23 6.06 3.14
C VAL A 20 4.93 7.02 2.18
N GLY A 21 6.27 7.00 2.17
CA GLY A 21 7.08 7.73 1.20
C GLY A 21 6.82 9.24 1.19
N GLY A 22 6.77 9.81 -0.01
CA GLY A 22 6.60 11.24 -0.26
C GLY A 22 7.93 11.95 -0.57
N PHE A 23 7.92 13.27 -0.47
CA PHE A 23 9.07 14.14 -0.70
C PHE A 23 9.24 15.09 0.49
N ASP A 24 10.46 15.20 1.02
CA ASP A 24 10.74 16.00 2.23
C ASP A 24 11.19 17.45 1.93
N GLY A 25 11.26 17.82 0.66
CA GLY A 25 11.85 19.08 0.19
C GLY A 25 13.22 18.91 -0.46
N ASN A 26 13.90 17.79 -0.21
CA ASN A 26 15.22 17.49 -0.74
C ASN A 26 15.24 16.21 -1.57
N SER A 27 14.57 15.14 -1.10
CA SER A 27 14.61 13.82 -1.72
C SER A 27 13.29 13.07 -1.57
N CYS A 28 13.05 12.13 -2.50
CA CYS A 28 11.95 11.18 -2.36
C CYS A 28 12.27 10.22 -1.20
N LEU A 29 11.30 10.00 -0.34
CA LEU A 29 11.42 9.16 0.84
C LEU A 29 10.99 7.73 0.53
N GLN A 30 11.69 6.78 1.13
CA GLN A 30 11.25 5.39 1.28
C GLN A 30 10.65 5.10 2.66
N THR A 31 10.79 6.04 3.60
CA THR A 31 10.39 5.84 4.99
C THR A 31 8.88 5.76 5.15
N VAL A 32 8.46 4.99 6.14
CA VAL A 32 7.05 4.72 6.45
C VAL A 32 6.83 4.96 7.93
N GLU A 33 5.71 5.61 8.27
CA GLU A 33 5.29 5.82 9.64
C GLU A 33 3.83 5.39 9.81
N ALA A 34 3.51 4.73 10.91
CA ALA A 34 2.16 4.32 11.25
C ALA A 34 1.67 5.08 12.49
N TYR A 35 0.49 5.66 12.40
CA TYR A 35 -0.21 6.29 13.52
C TYR A 35 -1.15 5.32 14.18
N ASN A 36 -0.99 5.14 15.49
CA ASN A 36 -1.92 4.40 16.32
C ASN A 36 -2.92 5.40 16.95
N PRO A 37 -4.22 5.33 16.60
CA PRO A 37 -5.22 6.27 17.13
C PRO A 37 -5.53 6.07 18.62
N ILE A 38 -5.30 4.87 19.16
CA ILE A 38 -5.52 4.55 20.58
C ILE A 38 -4.38 5.15 21.43
N ALA A 39 -3.14 4.95 21.00
CA ALA A 39 -1.96 5.48 21.68
C ALA A 39 -1.69 6.96 21.35
N ASN A 40 -2.41 7.52 20.36
CA ASN A 40 -2.19 8.86 19.81
C ASN A 40 -0.71 9.13 19.48
N ALA A 41 -0.07 8.17 18.82
CA ALA A 41 1.37 8.20 18.58
C ALA A 41 1.71 7.67 17.20
N TRP A 42 2.74 8.26 16.61
CA TRP A 42 3.37 7.77 15.39
C TRP A 42 4.55 6.86 15.77
N ARG A 43 4.73 5.78 15.02
CA ARG A 43 5.90 4.91 15.08
C ARG A 43 6.52 4.73 13.71
N ALA A 44 7.83 4.49 13.67
CA ALA A 44 8.49 4.06 12.45
C ALA A 44 8.02 2.64 12.06
N VAL A 45 7.95 2.41 10.76
CA VAL A 45 7.70 1.11 10.10
C VAL A 45 8.89 0.86 9.17
N PRO A 46 9.23 -0.41 8.86
CA PRO A 46 10.21 -0.72 7.83
C PRO A 46 9.97 0.09 6.56
N SER A 47 11.06 0.64 6.03
CA SER A 47 11.01 1.44 4.82
C SER A 47 10.69 0.57 3.61
N MET A 48 10.04 1.17 2.62
CA MET A 48 9.91 0.59 1.29
C MET A 48 11.28 0.23 0.72
N LEU A 49 11.27 -0.65 -0.29
CA LEU A 49 12.43 -1.03 -1.07
C LEU A 49 12.93 0.12 -1.96
N ASN A 50 12.03 0.99 -2.41
CA ASN A 50 12.35 2.10 -3.29
C ASN A 50 11.76 3.43 -2.79
N PRO A 51 12.51 4.54 -2.86
CA PRO A 51 11.96 5.86 -2.58
C PRO A 51 10.93 6.24 -3.65
N ARG A 52 9.82 6.84 -3.21
CA ARG A 52 8.76 7.29 -4.14
C ARG A 52 7.90 8.42 -3.56
N SER A 53 7.50 9.34 -4.43
CA SER A 53 6.40 10.28 -4.21
C SER A 53 5.38 10.20 -5.35
N ASN A 54 4.18 10.74 -5.15
CA ASN A 54 3.10 10.81 -6.14
C ASN A 54 2.74 9.43 -6.74
N PHE A 55 2.72 8.39 -5.90
CA PHE A 55 2.40 7.02 -6.27
C PHE A 55 0.98 6.65 -5.83
N GLY A 56 0.46 5.55 -6.35
CA GLY A 56 -0.82 4.99 -5.92
C GLY A 56 -0.63 4.04 -4.76
N ILE A 57 -1.55 4.05 -3.79
CA ILE A 57 -1.54 3.20 -2.61
C ILE A 57 -2.91 2.55 -2.44
N GLU A 58 -2.95 1.26 -2.12
CA GLU A 58 -4.21 0.54 -1.91
C GLU A 58 -4.03 -0.67 -0.99
N VAL A 59 -5.06 -1.05 -0.21
CA VAL A 59 -5.06 -2.31 0.53
C VAL A 59 -5.80 -3.37 -0.28
N MET A 60 -5.11 -4.45 -0.60
CA MET A 60 -5.68 -5.58 -1.32
C MET A 60 -5.24 -6.87 -0.63
N ASP A 61 -6.19 -7.77 -0.33
CA ASP A 61 -5.91 -9.07 0.31
C ASP A 61 -5.13 -8.95 1.63
N GLY A 62 -5.44 -7.94 2.43
CA GLY A 62 -4.75 -7.69 3.70
C GLY A 62 -3.29 -7.25 3.55
N LEU A 63 -2.88 -6.80 2.36
CA LEU A 63 -1.54 -6.30 2.07
C LEU A 63 -1.62 -4.84 1.59
N LEU A 64 -0.65 -4.03 1.99
CA LEU A 64 -0.58 -2.62 1.61
C LEU A 64 0.31 -2.47 0.36
N PHE A 65 -0.31 -2.20 -0.79
CA PHE A 65 0.40 -2.02 -2.06
C PHE A 65 0.75 -0.57 -2.31
N VAL A 66 1.91 -0.36 -2.93
CA VAL A 66 2.29 0.91 -3.55
C VAL A 66 2.71 0.69 -5.00
N VAL A 67 2.25 1.55 -5.89
CA VAL A 67 2.35 1.35 -7.34
C VAL A 67 2.79 2.62 -8.04
N GLY A 68 3.86 2.51 -8.83
CA GLY A 68 4.40 3.61 -9.61
C GLY A 68 4.96 4.75 -8.75
N GLY A 69 4.83 5.98 -9.25
CA GLY A 69 5.31 7.20 -8.63
C GLY A 69 6.56 7.76 -9.29
N PHE A 70 7.19 8.70 -8.61
CA PHE A 70 8.45 9.34 -8.97
C PHE A 70 9.52 9.00 -7.92
N ASN A 71 10.65 8.45 -8.34
CA ASN A 71 11.71 7.95 -7.44
C ASN A 71 12.80 8.97 -7.11
N GLY A 72 12.65 10.22 -7.53
CA GLY A 72 13.67 11.26 -7.43
C GLY A 72 14.40 11.55 -8.76
N PHE A 73 14.35 10.61 -9.71
CA PHE A 73 15.00 10.74 -11.02
C PHE A 73 14.01 10.62 -12.17
N SER A 74 13.14 9.62 -12.13
CA SER A 74 12.14 9.34 -13.16
C SER A 74 10.83 8.83 -12.57
N THR A 75 9.79 8.80 -13.39
CA THR A 75 8.63 7.97 -13.07
C THR A 75 9.01 6.49 -13.11
N THR A 76 8.34 5.68 -12.29
CA THR A 76 8.63 4.25 -12.18
C THR A 76 7.41 3.40 -12.53
N MET A 77 7.67 2.18 -12.97
CA MET A 77 6.68 1.12 -13.13
C MET A 77 6.63 0.17 -11.94
N ALA A 78 7.59 0.31 -11.00
CA ALA A 78 7.75 -0.59 -9.88
C ALA A 78 6.53 -0.56 -8.95
N ALA A 79 6.14 -1.74 -8.52
CA ALA A 79 5.15 -1.94 -7.47
C ALA A 79 5.75 -2.85 -6.39
N GLU A 80 5.38 -2.59 -5.15
CA GLU A 80 5.79 -3.37 -3.98
C GLU A 80 4.64 -3.39 -2.97
N TRP A 81 4.64 -4.37 -2.08
CA TRP A 81 3.63 -4.48 -1.02
C TRP A 81 4.27 -4.75 0.33
N TYR A 82 3.55 -4.36 1.37
CA TYR A 82 3.89 -4.55 2.76
C TYR A 82 2.92 -5.50 3.44
N GLU A 83 3.46 -6.37 4.28
CA GLU A 83 2.72 -7.31 5.12
C GLU A 83 3.03 -7.00 6.59
N GLU A 84 1.97 -6.72 7.36
CA GLU A 84 2.10 -6.38 8.78
C GLU A 84 2.59 -7.57 9.62
N ASP A 85 2.13 -8.79 9.32
CA ASP A 85 2.47 -10.00 10.09
C ASP A 85 3.98 -10.30 10.07
N THR A 86 4.61 -10.15 8.90
CA THR A 86 6.05 -10.34 8.73
C THR A 86 6.85 -9.06 8.91
N ASN A 87 6.16 -7.91 8.93
CA ASN A 87 6.72 -6.57 9.01
C ASN A 87 7.79 -6.34 7.93
N LYS A 88 7.47 -6.70 6.67
CA LYS A 88 8.40 -6.66 5.54
C LYS A 88 7.74 -6.16 4.25
N TRP A 89 8.58 -5.59 3.40
CA TRP A 89 8.25 -5.19 2.04
C TRP A 89 8.75 -6.23 1.03
N TYR A 90 7.97 -6.43 -0.02
CA TYR A 90 8.25 -7.38 -1.09
C TYR A 90 7.96 -6.74 -2.44
N ASN A 91 8.79 -7.07 -3.44
CA ASN A 91 8.50 -6.69 -4.82
C ASN A 91 7.27 -7.45 -5.33
N THR A 92 6.50 -6.81 -6.21
CA THR A 92 5.50 -7.48 -7.04
C THR A 92 5.80 -7.27 -8.53
N HIS A 93 4.96 -7.83 -9.38
CA HIS A 93 5.01 -7.58 -10.81
C HIS A 93 4.86 -6.08 -11.08
N SER A 94 5.82 -5.54 -11.83
CA SER A 94 5.79 -4.14 -12.24
C SER A 94 4.65 -3.89 -13.24
N MET A 95 4.19 -2.64 -13.29
CA MET A 95 3.29 -2.21 -14.35
C MET A 95 3.97 -2.34 -15.72
N GLY A 96 3.18 -2.48 -16.79
CA GLY A 96 3.71 -2.43 -18.17
C GLY A 96 4.11 -1.03 -18.64
N ILE A 97 3.83 0.02 -17.85
CA ILE A 97 4.10 1.41 -18.19
C ILE A 97 4.47 2.21 -16.94
N THR A 98 5.38 3.18 -17.08
CA THR A 98 5.70 4.10 -15.98
C THR A 98 4.56 5.10 -15.78
N ARG A 99 4.18 5.32 -14.52
CA ARG A 99 3.15 6.30 -14.17
C ARG A 99 3.53 7.03 -12.89
N GLY A 100 3.28 8.34 -12.87
CA GLY A 100 3.32 9.17 -11.67
C GLY A 100 1.98 9.89 -11.49
N ALA A 101 1.76 10.46 -10.30
CA ALA A 101 0.51 11.10 -9.92
C ALA A 101 -0.73 10.22 -10.16
N VAL A 102 -0.62 8.94 -9.79
CA VAL A 102 -1.71 7.95 -9.94
C VAL A 102 -2.48 7.76 -8.65
N SER A 103 -3.73 7.32 -8.80
CA SER A 103 -4.55 6.76 -7.71
C SER A 103 -4.79 5.28 -7.99
N CYS A 104 -4.98 4.51 -6.92
CA CYS A 104 -5.34 3.10 -6.99
C CYS A 104 -6.73 2.91 -6.35
N CYS A 105 -7.42 1.86 -6.77
CA CYS A 105 -8.61 1.34 -6.11
C CYS A 105 -8.70 -0.17 -6.34
N VAL A 106 -9.37 -0.88 -5.44
CA VAL A 106 -9.71 -2.29 -5.65
C VAL A 106 -11.05 -2.38 -6.37
N VAL A 107 -11.07 -3.12 -7.49
CA VAL A 107 -12.31 -3.43 -8.21
C VAL A 107 -12.74 -4.85 -7.86
N PRO A 108 -13.92 -5.03 -7.22
CA PRO A 108 -14.41 -6.35 -6.88
C PRO A 108 -14.98 -7.10 -8.10
N GLY A 109 -15.00 -8.43 -8.04
CA GLY A 109 -15.71 -9.26 -9.02
C GLY A 109 -15.07 -9.39 -10.40
N LEU A 110 -13.79 -9.06 -10.55
CA LEU A 110 -13.05 -9.32 -11.79
C LEU A 110 -12.87 -10.83 -11.99
N SER A 111 -13.23 -11.34 -13.17
CA SER A 111 -13.12 -12.78 -13.50
C SER A 111 -11.68 -13.29 -13.46
N ASN A 112 -10.71 -12.41 -13.72
CA ASN A 112 -9.29 -12.71 -13.70
C ASN A 112 -8.59 -12.22 -12.42
N VAL A 113 -9.32 -11.89 -11.35
CA VAL A 113 -8.72 -11.39 -10.10
C VAL A 113 -7.61 -12.31 -9.57
N MET A 114 -7.76 -13.62 -9.74
CA MET A 114 -6.79 -14.65 -9.32
C MET A 114 -5.40 -14.48 -9.94
N GLU A 115 -5.29 -13.85 -11.11
CA GLU A 115 -4.01 -13.57 -11.77
C GLU A 115 -3.21 -12.45 -11.09
N TYR A 116 -3.88 -11.60 -10.29
CA TYR A 116 -3.31 -10.39 -9.69
C TYR A 116 -3.25 -10.42 -8.16
N ILE A 117 -3.79 -11.47 -7.53
CA ILE A 117 -3.74 -11.65 -6.07
C ILE A 117 -2.30 -11.96 -5.65
N ALA A 118 -1.80 -11.29 -4.60
CA ALA A 118 -0.46 -11.56 -4.08
C ALA A 118 -0.33 -12.92 -3.36
N ARG A 119 -1.42 -13.47 -2.82
CA ARG A 119 -1.45 -14.77 -2.15
C ARG A 119 -2.37 -15.78 -2.88
N PRO A 120 -2.04 -16.22 -4.10
CA PRO A 120 -2.92 -17.06 -4.91
C PRO A 120 -3.29 -18.40 -4.24
N HIS A 121 -2.42 -18.93 -3.37
CA HIS A 121 -2.65 -20.20 -2.68
C HIS A 121 -3.69 -20.14 -1.55
N TYR A 122 -3.99 -18.96 -0.99
CA TYR A 122 -4.95 -18.82 0.11
C TYR A 122 -6.40 -19.12 -0.32
N TYR A 123 -6.72 -18.91 -1.60
CA TYR A 123 -8.09 -19.01 -2.11
C TYR A 123 -8.40 -20.33 -2.82
N GLN A 124 -7.44 -21.23 -2.98
CA GLN A 124 -7.67 -22.54 -3.61
C GLN A 124 -8.50 -23.50 -2.73
N HIS A 125 -8.78 -23.15 -1.47
CA HIS A 125 -9.45 -24.04 -0.51
C HIS A 125 -10.90 -23.69 -0.15
N ASN A 126 -11.51 -22.67 -0.76
CA ASN A 126 -12.86 -22.23 -0.39
C ASN A 126 -13.74 -22.02 -1.64
N THR A 127 -14.27 -23.10 -2.20
CA THR A 127 -15.13 -23.13 -3.40
C THR A 127 -16.55 -22.59 -3.18
N SER A 128 -16.80 -21.89 -2.08
CA SER A 128 -18.07 -21.19 -1.83
C SER A 128 -17.83 -20.00 -0.91
N MET A 129 -17.28 -18.90 -1.44
CA MET A 129 -17.30 -17.64 -0.69
C MET A 129 -17.53 -16.44 -1.60
N ASP A 130 -18.59 -15.70 -1.27
CA ASP A 130 -18.67 -14.27 -1.48
C ASP A 130 -17.34 -13.65 -1.05
N ILE A 131 -16.61 -13.08 -2.00
CA ILE A 131 -15.37 -12.37 -1.70
C ILE A 131 -15.77 -11.14 -0.89
N LEU A 132 -15.64 -11.24 0.43
CA LEU A 132 -15.79 -10.10 1.33
C LEU A 132 -14.58 -9.19 1.11
N PHE A 133 -14.71 -8.28 0.15
CA PHE A 133 -13.80 -7.15 0.01
C PHE A 133 -13.89 -6.34 1.30
N SER A 134 -12.80 -6.30 2.08
CA SER A 134 -12.70 -5.35 3.17
C SER A 134 -12.63 -3.96 2.56
N THR A 135 -13.78 -3.32 2.41
CA THR A 135 -13.83 -1.89 2.16
C THR A 135 -13.06 -1.19 3.28
N SER A 136 -12.26 -0.18 2.93
CA SER A 136 -11.48 0.66 3.85
C SER A 136 -12.33 1.34 4.95
N THR A 137 -13.65 1.17 4.90
CA THR A 137 -14.62 1.72 5.85
C THR A 137 -15.44 0.62 6.51
N ARG A 138 -14.81 -0.25 7.33
CA ARG A 138 -15.58 -1.02 8.30
C ARG A 138 -15.93 -0.10 9.47
N SER A 139 -17.10 0.53 9.42
CA SER A 139 -17.67 1.22 10.57
C SER A 139 -17.82 0.22 11.72
N SER A 140 -17.25 0.53 12.87
CA SER A 140 -17.41 -0.25 14.10
C SER A 140 -18.90 -0.41 14.43
N PRO A 141 -19.38 -1.62 14.78
CA PRO A 141 -20.69 -1.75 15.37
C PRO A 141 -20.67 -1.17 16.80
N LEU A 142 -21.70 -0.38 17.11
CA LEU A 142 -22.03 0.07 18.47
C LEU A 142 -22.42 -1.13 19.36
#